data_AF-A0A3P3T9Z2-F1
#
_entry.id   AF-A0A3P3T9Z2-F1
#
_cell.length_a   1.000
_cell.length_b   1.000
_cell.length_c   1.000
_cell.angle_alpha   90.00
_cell.angle_beta   90.00
_cell.angle_gamma   90.00
#
_symmetry.space_group_name_H-M   'P 1'
#
loop_
_entity.id
_entity.type
_entity.pdbx_description
1 polymer ?
#
loop_
_entity_poly.entity_id
_entity_poly.type
_entity_poly.pdbx_seq_one_letter_code
_entity_poly.pdbx_strand_id
1 'polypeptide(L)'
;MKPRNILSSDESNVRFFEQHQVIPHRYVLPENGPGCSRKASAFAENHTASMGLERINEMVPKCSRCKKEAKVTTMSRFNTDIICIPCENLEKRHPEYSRAVEVELQEVQKGNYNYPGIGRPADL
;
A
#
# COMPACT_ATOMS: atom_id res chain seq x y z
N MET A 1 -28.93 -15.86 54.95
CA MET A 1 -29.26 -17.28 54.72
C MET A 1 -30.45 -17.37 53.78
N LYS A 2 -30.24 -18.05 52.64
CA LYS A 2 -31.20 -18.68 51.69
C LYS A 2 -32.31 -17.81 51.06
N PRO A 3 -32.20 -17.49 49.75
CA PRO A 3 -33.38 -17.23 48.92
C PRO A 3 -34.15 -18.53 48.65
N ARG A 4 -35.48 -18.46 48.63
CA ARG A 4 -36.38 -19.58 48.35
C ARG A 4 -36.54 -19.81 46.85
N ASN A 5 -36.36 -21.07 46.48
CA ASN A 5 -36.74 -21.72 45.24
C ASN A 5 -38.19 -21.44 44.81
N ILE A 6 -38.39 -21.24 43.51
CA ILE A 6 -39.54 -21.78 42.77
C ILE A 6 -38.95 -22.52 41.57
N LEU A 7 -39.17 -23.83 41.55
CA LEU A 7 -38.81 -24.77 40.48
C LEU A 7 -40.00 -24.95 39.53
N SER A 8 -39.67 -25.48 38.36
CA SER A 8 -40.52 -26.18 37.39
C SER A 8 -41.35 -25.25 36.48
N SER A 9 -41.57 -25.52 35.20
CA SER A 9 -41.41 -26.74 34.40
C SER A 9 -41.60 -26.33 32.93
N ASP A 10 -41.42 -27.28 32.02
CA ASP A 10 -42.01 -27.30 30.67
C ASP A 10 -41.10 -26.88 29.51
N GLU A 11 -40.11 -27.76 29.28
CA GLU A 11 -39.67 -28.12 27.94
C GLU A 11 -40.87 -28.60 27.11
N SER A 12 -41.37 -27.79 26.18
CA SER A 12 -42.12 -28.24 24.99
C SER A 12 -42.69 -27.07 24.17
N ASN A 13 -41.87 -26.40 23.36
CA ASN A 13 -42.32 -25.89 22.05
C ASN A 13 -41.17 -25.35 21.20
N VAL A 14 -40.30 -26.24 20.75
CA VAL A 14 -39.44 -25.93 19.59
C VAL A 14 -39.82 -26.91 18.49
N ARG A 15 -40.80 -26.51 17.70
CA ARG A 15 -41.03 -27.10 16.37
C ARG A 15 -41.34 -26.00 15.38
N PHE A 16 -40.91 -26.29 14.16
CA PHE A 16 -41.40 -25.71 12.93
C PHE A 16 -40.72 -24.40 12.50
N PHE A 17 -39.60 -24.52 11.80
CA PHE A 17 -39.65 -24.13 10.38
C PHE A 17 -38.65 -24.97 9.58
N GLU A 18 -39.23 -25.70 8.65
CA GLU A 18 -38.63 -26.70 7.79
C GLU A 18 -37.86 -26.01 6.64
N GLN A 19 -36.64 -26.49 6.42
CA GLN A 19 -35.99 -26.71 5.12
C GLN A 19 -36.39 -25.80 3.95
N HIS A 20 -35.50 -24.90 3.52
CA HIS A 20 -35.25 -24.71 2.09
C HIS A 20 -33.75 -24.44 1.85
N GLN A 21 -33.26 -25.11 0.81
CA GLN A 21 -31.85 -25.33 0.48
C GLN A 21 -31.32 -24.25 -0.48
N VAL A 22 -29.98 -24.15 -0.54
CA VAL A 22 -29.09 -23.65 -1.62
C VAL A 22 -29.31 -22.20 -2.11
N ILE A 23 -28.27 -21.37 -2.31
CA ILE A 23 -27.37 -21.40 -3.48
C ILE A 23 -26.02 -20.73 -3.11
N PRO A 24 -24.86 -21.39 -3.31
CA PRO A 24 -23.57 -20.72 -3.32
C PRO A 24 -23.41 -19.93 -4.63
N HIS A 25 -23.15 -18.63 -4.55
CA HIS A 25 -22.92 -17.80 -5.74
C HIS A 25 -21.52 -18.06 -6.33
N ARG A 26 -21.38 -19.21 -6.99
CA ARG A 26 -20.25 -19.51 -7.88
C ARG A 26 -20.50 -18.76 -9.19
N TYR A 27 -19.86 -17.61 -9.36
CA TYR A 27 -19.83 -16.93 -10.64
C TYR A 27 -19.09 -17.83 -11.66
N VAL A 28 -19.85 -18.48 -12.52
CA VAL A 28 -19.35 -19.16 -13.72
C VAL A 28 -19.44 -18.16 -14.87
N LEU A 29 -18.29 -17.75 -15.40
CA LEU A 29 -18.22 -16.97 -16.63
C LEU A 29 -18.71 -17.84 -17.80
N PRO A 30 -19.60 -17.35 -18.68
CA PRO A 30 -20.03 -18.13 -19.83
C PRO A 30 -18.88 -18.28 -20.83
N GLU A 31 -18.57 -19.53 -21.17
CA GLU A 31 -17.68 -19.86 -22.27
C GLU A 31 -18.36 -19.53 -23.59
N ASN A 32 -17.72 -18.64 -24.35
CA ASN A 32 -17.62 -18.66 -25.81
C ASN A 32 -18.87 -19.08 -26.59
N GLY A 33 -19.73 -18.10 -26.91
CA GLY A 33 -20.76 -18.25 -27.94
C GLY A 33 -20.16 -18.28 -29.36
N PRO A 34 -20.76 -19.01 -30.31
CA PRO A 34 -20.20 -19.19 -31.65
C PRO A 34 -20.56 -18.03 -32.61
N GLY A 35 -19.54 -17.56 -33.33
CA GLY A 35 -19.62 -17.26 -34.76
C GLY A 35 -20.40 -16.03 -35.23
N CYS A 36 -19.70 -14.91 -35.46
CA CYS A 36 -19.98 -14.07 -36.62
C CYS A 36 -18.81 -14.17 -37.60
N SER A 37 -18.99 -14.99 -38.62
CA SER A 37 -18.07 -15.23 -39.72
C SER A 37 -17.88 -13.97 -40.57
N ARG A 38 -16.83 -13.20 -40.30
CA ARG A 38 -16.22 -12.32 -41.31
C ARG A 38 -14.70 -12.50 -41.30
N LYS A 39 -14.27 -13.39 -42.20
CA LYS A 39 -12.96 -13.47 -42.84
C LYS A 39 -11.75 -13.60 -41.91
N ALA A 40 -11.40 -14.84 -41.62
CA ALA A 40 -10.01 -15.23 -41.44
C ALA A 40 -9.30 -15.10 -42.79
N SER A 41 -8.60 -13.99 -43.01
CA SER A 41 -7.58 -13.92 -44.05
C SER A 41 -6.54 -12.89 -43.66
N ALA A 42 -5.35 -13.41 -43.34
CA ALA A 42 -4.07 -12.73 -43.44
C ALA A 42 -3.94 -11.36 -42.76
N PHE A 43 -3.68 -11.38 -41.46
CA PHE A 43 -2.74 -10.43 -40.88
C PHE A 43 -1.87 -11.16 -39.85
N ALA A 44 -1.25 -12.25 -40.33
CA ALA A 44 -0.15 -12.86 -39.61
C ALA A 44 1.02 -11.87 -39.64
N GLU A 45 1.46 -11.54 -38.43
CA GLU A 45 2.87 -11.32 -38.08
C GLU A 45 3.51 -10.07 -38.69
N ASN A 46 3.66 -9.03 -37.85
CA ASN A 46 4.85 -8.14 -37.78
C ASN A 46 4.71 -7.00 -36.76
N HIS A 47 3.94 -7.15 -35.67
CA HIS A 47 3.76 -6.09 -34.67
C HIS A 47 4.02 -6.51 -33.23
N THR A 48 5.08 -7.27 -32.99
CA THR A 48 5.75 -7.43 -31.68
C THR A 48 7.20 -7.81 -32.03
N ALA A 49 8.28 -7.15 -31.61
CA ALA A 49 8.61 -6.78 -30.25
C ALA A 49 9.88 -5.89 -30.24
N SER A 50 9.78 -4.60 -30.54
CA SER A 50 10.93 -3.68 -30.37
C SER A 50 10.61 -2.31 -29.79
N MET A 51 9.33 -1.98 -29.54
CA MET A 51 8.94 -0.70 -28.95
C MET A 51 8.19 -0.93 -27.65
N GLY A 52 8.87 -0.92 -26.51
CA GLY A 52 8.13 -0.99 -25.24
C GLY A 52 8.93 -0.95 -23.94
N LEU A 53 10.25 -1.12 -23.96
CA LEU A 53 11.04 -1.16 -22.72
C LEU A 53 12.08 -0.04 -22.58
N GLU A 54 12.31 0.78 -23.60
CA GLU A 54 13.35 1.83 -23.51
C GLU A 54 12.85 3.14 -22.85
N ARG A 55 11.54 3.29 -22.61
CA ARG A 55 10.95 4.50 -22.01
C ARG A 55 10.86 4.51 -20.48
N ILE A 56 11.24 3.41 -19.80
CA ILE A 56 11.04 3.29 -18.35
C ILE A 56 12.13 3.97 -17.52
N ASN A 57 13.31 4.26 -18.08
CA ASN A 57 14.45 4.74 -17.29
C ASN A 57 14.46 6.25 -17.04
N GLU A 58 13.65 7.03 -17.76
CA GLU A 58 13.70 8.50 -17.71
C GLU A 58 12.85 9.12 -16.59
N MET A 59 11.90 8.37 -16.00
CA MET A 59 11.05 8.82 -14.89
C MET A 59 11.48 8.25 -13.52
N VAL A 60 12.68 7.66 -13.41
CA VAL A 60 13.14 7.14 -12.11
C VAL A 60 13.69 8.29 -11.25
N PRO A 61 13.14 8.53 -10.06
CA PRO A 61 13.60 9.62 -9.21
C PRO A 61 15.05 9.36 -8.75
N LYS A 62 15.87 10.40 -8.78
CA LYS A 62 17.29 10.34 -8.39
C LYS A 62 17.45 10.89 -6.97
N CYS A 63 18.27 10.20 -6.17
CA CYS A 63 18.61 10.65 -4.83
C CYS A 63 19.50 11.90 -4.89
N SER A 64 19.19 12.93 -4.11
CA SER A 64 19.96 14.19 -4.07
C SER A 64 21.39 14.00 -3.53
N ARG A 65 21.62 12.96 -2.71
CA ARG A 65 22.91 12.68 -2.08
C ARG A 65 23.81 11.80 -2.92
N CYS A 66 23.38 10.56 -3.13
CA CYS A 66 24.19 9.56 -3.82
C CYS A 66 24.03 9.61 -5.35
N LYS A 67 23.07 10.40 -5.86
CA LYS A 67 22.76 10.55 -7.30
C LYS A 67 22.35 9.25 -8.00
N LYS A 68 22.11 8.19 -7.23
CA LYS A 68 21.61 6.91 -7.74
C LYS A 68 20.12 7.00 -7.98
N GLU A 69 19.68 6.25 -8.98
CA GLU A 69 18.28 5.99 -9.24
C GLU A 69 17.67 5.23 -8.05
N ALA A 70 16.53 5.71 -7.57
CA ALA A 70 15.83 5.14 -6.44
C ALA A 70 14.40 4.79 -6.86
N LYS A 71 13.95 3.58 -6.51
CA LYS A 71 12.54 3.19 -6.72
C LYS A 71 11.60 3.90 -5.75
N VAL A 72 12.11 4.18 -4.55
CA VAL A 72 11.40 4.85 -3.47
C VAL A 72 12.31 5.92 -2.89
N THR A 73 11.77 7.11 -2.75
CA THR A 73 12.44 8.26 -2.16
C THR A 73 11.64 8.78 -0.98
N THR A 74 12.35 9.38 -0.02
CA THR A 74 11.78 10.03 1.16
C THR A 74 12.44 11.38 1.36
N MET A 75 11.83 12.26 2.15
CA MET A 75 12.47 13.48 2.62
C MET A 75 13.47 13.16 3.72
N SER A 76 14.62 13.84 3.71
CA SER A 76 15.54 13.84 4.85
C SER A 76 14.87 14.42 6.10
N ARG A 77 15.32 13.98 7.28
CA ARG A 77 14.90 14.59 8.56
C ARG A 77 15.71 15.84 8.94
N PHE A 78 16.86 16.04 8.32
CA PHE A 78 17.74 17.17 8.61
C PHE A 78 17.44 18.37 7.72
N ASN A 79 16.95 18.14 6.51
CA ASN A 79 16.70 19.16 5.50
C ASN A 79 15.60 18.73 4.52
N THR A 80 15.32 19.58 3.53
CA THR A 80 14.34 19.32 2.48
C THR A 80 14.92 18.58 1.27
N ASP A 81 15.94 17.72 1.45
CA ASP A 81 16.48 16.92 0.34
C ASP A 81 15.66 15.63 0.13
N ILE A 82 15.39 15.30 -1.13
CA ILE A 82 14.82 14.02 -1.53
C ILE A 82 15.95 12.98 -1.55
N ILE A 83 15.85 11.96 -0.70
CA ILE A 83 16.87 10.93 -0.53
C ILE A 83 16.30 9.52 -0.74
N CYS A 84 17.17 8.55 -1.01
CA CYS A 84 16.79 7.15 -1.07
C CYS A 84 16.82 6.49 0.32
N ILE A 85 16.11 5.37 0.47
CA ILE A 85 16.04 4.60 1.73
C ILE A 85 17.44 4.24 2.31
N PRO A 86 18.46 3.87 1.51
CA PRO A 86 19.81 3.66 2.03
C PRO A 86 20.42 4.90 2.69
N CYS A 87 20.20 6.09 2.13
CA CYS A 87 20.66 7.35 2.71
C CYS A 87 19.89 7.69 4.00
N GLU A 88 18.58 7.44 4.04
CA GLU A 88 17.78 7.59 5.26
C GLU A 88 18.28 6.68 6.39
N ASN A 89 18.67 5.44 6.08
CA ASN A 89 19.23 4.53 7.08
C ASN A 89 20.59 4.99 7.61
N LEU A 90 21.38 5.72 6.79
CA LEU A 90 22.60 6.38 7.26
C LEU A 90 22.26 7.52 8.22
N GLU A 91 21.25 8.32 7.90
CA GLU A 91 20.76 9.40 8.78
C GLU A 91 20.30 8.85 10.13
N LYS A 92 19.49 7.79 10.14
CA LYS A 92 18.96 7.18 11.37
C LYS A 92 20.03 6.69 12.33
N ARG A 93 21.23 6.37 11.84
CA ARG A 93 22.37 5.95 12.67
C ARG A 93 23.16 7.13 13.25
N HIS A 94 22.90 8.34 12.77
CA HIS A 94 23.63 9.52 13.22
C HIS A 94 23.15 9.95 14.60
N PRO A 95 24.05 10.35 15.53
CA PRO A 95 23.66 10.77 16.88
C PRO A 95 22.68 11.95 16.90
N GLU A 96 22.85 12.90 15.97
CA GLU A 96 21.97 14.07 15.84
C GLU A 96 20.59 13.77 15.24
N TYR A 97 20.31 12.53 14.82
CA TYR A 97 19.02 12.20 14.22
C TYR A 97 17.86 12.38 15.21
N SER A 98 18.05 11.95 16.45
CA SER A 98 17.04 12.12 17.51
C SER A 98 16.74 13.60 17.76
N ARG A 99 17.79 14.45 17.76
CA ARG A 99 17.64 15.90 17.89
C ARG A 99 16.83 16.50 16.76
N ALA A 100 17.07 16.08 15.51
CA ALA A 100 16.31 16.56 14.35
C ALA A 100 14.80 16.26 14.49
N VAL A 101 14.47 15.04 14.93
CA VAL A 101 13.08 14.61 15.14
C VAL A 101 12.40 15.41 16.26
N GLU A 102 13.10 15.65 17.37
CA GLU A 102 12.56 16.43 18.49
C GLU A 102 12.27 17.88 18.08
N VAL A 103 13.18 18.51 17.35
CA VAL A 103 13.00 19.90 16.90
C VAL A 103 11.85 20.01 15.90
N GLU A 104 11.78 19.10 14.92
CA GLU A 104 10.66 19.04 13.98
C GLU A 104 9.32 18.88 14.73
N LEU A 105 9.27 17.98 15.72
CA LEU A 105 8.06 17.76 16.51
C LEU A 105 7.65 19.00 17.31
N GLN A 106 8.61 19.72 17.90
CA GLN A 106 8.35 20.97 18.61
C GLN A 106 7.79 22.06 17.67
N GLU A 107 8.33 22.17 16.46
CA GLU A 107 7.84 23.14 15.46
C GLU A 107 6.44 22.77 14.96
N VAL A 108 6.17 21.48 14.72
CA VAL A 108 4.84 20.99 14.37
C VAL A 108 3.83 21.29 15.50
N GLN A 109 4.21 21.12 16.77
CA GLN A 109 3.35 21.47 17.91
C GLN A 109 3.06 22.97 18.02
N LYS A 110 3.99 23.83 17.58
CA LYS A 110 3.77 25.29 17.46
C LYS A 110 2.90 25.66 16.25
N GLY A 111 2.56 24.71 15.39
CA GLY A 111 1.80 24.92 14.14
C GLY A 111 2.67 25.27 12.92
N ASN A 112 3.99 25.11 13.02
CA ASN A 112 4.92 25.32 11.92
C ASN A 112 5.19 24.00 11.18
N TYR A 113 4.37 23.71 10.16
CA TYR A 113 4.49 22.50 9.35
C TYR A 113 5.53 22.60 8.21
N ASN A 114 6.07 23.81 7.96
CA ASN A 114 7.05 24.07 6.90
C ASN A 114 8.46 24.28 7.46
N TYR A 115 8.79 23.61 8.57
CA TYR A 115 10.10 23.72 9.17
C TYR A 115 11.18 23.14 8.23
N PRO A 116 12.23 23.90 7.87
CA PRO A 116 13.24 23.46 6.89
C PRO A 116 14.22 22.40 7.44
N GLY A 117 14.14 22.06 8.72
CA GLY A 117 15.06 21.15 9.40
C GLY A 117 16.20 21.86 10.15
N ILE A 118 16.99 21.09 10.89
CA ILE A 118 18.12 21.60 11.70
C ILE A 118 19.41 21.84 10.89
N GLY A 119 19.40 21.47 9.60
CA GLY A 119 20.57 21.52 8.72
C GLY A 119 21.35 20.21 8.71
N ARG A 120 21.92 19.88 7.54
CA ARG A 120 22.71 18.65 7.36
C ARG A 120 24.07 18.77 8.08
N PRO A 121 24.43 17.81 8.95
CA PRO A 121 25.77 17.75 9.52
C PRO A 121 26.80 17.41 8.43
N ALA A 122 28.04 17.90 8.57
CA ALA A 122 29.08 17.74 7.56
C ALA A 122 29.54 16.28 7.36
N ASP A 123 29.31 15.43 8.36
CA ASP A 123 29.79 14.04 8.39
C ASP A 123 28.85 13.03 7.69
N LEU A 124 27.81 13.52 7.00
CA LEU A 124 26.77 12.74 6.29
C LEU A 124 26.72 13.11 4.80
#